data_AF-A0A7S2HWY2-F1
#
_entry.id   AF-A0A7S2HWY2-F1
#
_cell.length_a   1.000
_cell.length_b   1.000
_cell.length_c   1.000
_cell.angle_alpha   90.00
_cell.angle_beta   90.00
_cell.angle_gamma   90.00
#
_symmetry.space_group_name_H-M   'P 1'
#
loop_
_entity.id
_entity.type
_entity.pdbx_description
1 polymer ?
#
loop_
_entity_poly.entity_id
_entity_poly.type
_entity_poly.pdbx_seq_one_letter_code
_entity_poly.pdbx_strand_id
1 'polypeptide(L)'
;MSPAKYPLENVNVADLRGVLWYLHHEVIPATPRKYRIDRIRRFLVRAKTTREFWNVHHRSFGPFFAFDGGRCSTPGCGDIYHHYGFIVGCQPVSLKEGAYFADRDTTASCVPGSNECRAPLWYSLPGPCPDRGLTPKEMQDQAGQDSFDVGRGKSAACLRREPGGRCRRP
;
A
#
# COMPACT_ATOMS: atom_id res chain seq x y z
N MET A 1 2.41 -11.85 -21.93
CA MET A 1 2.45 -11.47 -20.50
C MET A 1 3.57 -10.46 -20.31
N SER A 2 3.33 -9.32 -19.66
CA SER A 2 4.36 -8.28 -19.47
C SER A 2 5.50 -8.76 -18.53
N PRO A 3 6.78 -8.58 -18.91
CA PRO A 3 7.93 -8.94 -18.09
C PRO A 3 8.18 -7.98 -16.91
N ALA A 4 7.38 -6.92 -16.76
CA ALA A 4 7.59 -5.89 -15.75
C ALA A 4 7.71 -6.48 -14.33
N LYS A 5 8.80 -6.15 -13.62
CA LYS A 5 9.01 -6.55 -12.22
C LYS A 5 8.71 -5.36 -11.31
N TYR A 6 7.58 -5.43 -10.62
CA TYR A 6 7.21 -4.44 -9.61
C TYR A 6 7.72 -4.88 -8.24
N PRO A 7 8.60 -4.11 -7.59
CA PRO A 7 9.03 -4.38 -6.21
C PRO A 7 7.87 -4.18 -5.24
N LEU A 8 7.88 -4.91 -4.12
CA LEU A 8 6.92 -4.74 -3.03
C LEU A 8 7.37 -3.64 -2.07
N GLU A 9 7.55 -2.43 -2.61
CA GLU A 9 8.11 -1.29 -1.88
C GLU A 9 7.42 0.00 -2.30
N ASN A 10 7.03 0.82 -1.33
CA ASN A 10 6.19 2.00 -1.52
C ASN A 10 4.96 1.65 -2.37
N VAL A 11 4.22 0.63 -1.92
CA VAL A 11 3.10 0.08 -2.67
C VAL A 11 1.92 -0.23 -1.76
N ASN A 12 0.72 -0.01 -2.26
CA ASN A 12 -0.51 -0.45 -1.62
C ASN A 12 -0.83 -1.88 -2.09
N VAL A 13 -1.16 -2.76 -1.14
CA VAL A 13 -1.64 -4.11 -1.41
C VAL A 13 -2.95 -4.33 -0.67
N ALA A 14 -3.69 -5.39 -0.99
CA ALA A 14 -4.91 -5.75 -0.29
C ALA A 14 -4.95 -7.25 -0.02
N ASP A 15 -5.82 -7.64 0.92
CA ASP A 15 -6.30 -9.02 0.96
C ASP A 15 -7.09 -9.37 -0.31
N LEU A 16 -7.45 -10.65 -0.49
CA LEU A 16 -8.15 -11.10 -1.68
C LEU A 16 -9.45 -10.33 -1.93
N ARG A 17 -10.20 -10.01 -0.87
CA ARG A 17 -11.50 -9.35 -0.96
C ARG A 17 -11.33 -7.89 -1.37
N GLY A 18 -10.31 -7.21 -0.86
CA GLY A 18 -9.96 -5.84 -1.23
C GLY A 18 -9.42 -5.75 -2.66
N VAL A 19 -8.68 -6.76 -3.12
CA VAL A 19 -8.28 -6.86 -4.53
C VAL A 19 -9.51 -7.00 -5.44
N LEU A 20 -10.49 -7.83 -5.08
CA LEU A 20 -11.71 -7.97 -5.87
C LEU A 20 -12.54 -6.67 -5.89
N TRP A 21 -12.63 -5.99 -4.75
CA TRP A 21 -13.23 -4.65 -4.68
C TRP A 21 -12.53 -3.66 -5.61
N TYR A 22 -11.19 -3.60 -5.60
CA TYR A 22 -10.43 -2.68 -6.45
C TYR A 22 -10.59 -2.97 -7.94
N LEU A 23 -10.62 -4.26 -8.30
CA LEU A 23 -10.86 -4.67 -9.68
C LEU A 23 -12.23 -4.18 -10.16
N HIS A 24 -13.27 -4.38 -9.36
CA HIS A 24 -14.63 -3.98 -9.69
C HIS A 24 -14.79 -2.45 -9.70
N HIS A 25 -14.25 -1.74 -8.72
CA HIS A 25 -14.47 -0.31 -8.56
C HIS A 25 -13.59 0.56 -9.47
N GLU A 26 -12.32 0.18 -9.66
CA GLU A 26 -11.32 1.07 -10.26
C GLU A 26 -10.77 0.57 -11.58
N VAL A 27 -10.56 -0.75 -11.72
CA VAL A 27 -9.80 -1.30 -12.86
C VAL A 27 -10.69 -1.60 -14.05
N ILE A 28 -11.78 -2.35 -13.84
CA ILE A 28 -12.67 -2.82 -14.90
C ILE A 28 -13.55 -1.70 -15.50
N PRO A 29 -14.01 -0.69 -14.73
CA PRO A 29 -14.82 0.39 -15.31
C PRO A 29 -14.06 1.28 -16.31
N ALA A 30 -12.72 1.30 -16.25
CA ALA A 30 -11.89 2.05 -17.19
C ALA A 30 -11.70 1.28 -18.51
N THR A 31 -11.76 1.99 -19.64
CA THR A 31 -11.47 1.46 -20.99
C THR A 31 -10.37 2.28 -21.67
N PRO A 32 -9.17 1.71 -21.92
CA PRO A 32 -8.71 0.38 -21.49
C PRO A 32 -8.63 0.28 -19.96
N ARG A 33 -8.54 -0.95 -19.43
CA ARG A 33 -8.44 -1.21 -17.97
C ARG A 33 -7.41 -0.27 -17.33
N LYS A 34 -7.73 0.21 -16.11
CA LYS A 34 -6.86 1.16 -15.39
C LYS A 34 -5.43 0.63 -15.33
N TYR A 35 -4.47 1.48 -15.70
CA TYR A 35 -3.03 1.15 -15.79
C TYR A 35 -2.70 -0.11 -16.59
N ARG A 36 -3.57 -0.54 -17.51
CA ARG A 36 -3.46 -1.79 -18.28
C ARG A 36 -3.24 -3.04 -17.39
N ILE A 37 -3.81 -3.04 -16.19
CA ILE A 37 -3.68 -4.15 -15.25
C ILE A 37 -4.24 -5.45 -15.88
N ASP A 38 -3.39 -6.47 -15.97
CA ASP A 38 -3.68 -7.76 -16.62
C ASP A 38 -3.52 -8.98 -15.70
N ARG A 39 -2.97 -8.80 -14.48
CA ARG A 39 -2.65 -9.90 -13.57
C ARG A 39 -2.77 -9.51 -12.09
N ILE A 40 -3.11 -10.50 -11.27
CA ILE A 40 -3.06 -10.41 -9.81
C ILE A 40 -1.82 -11.17 -9.33
N ARG A 41 -0.98 -10.54 -8.52
CA ARG A 41 0.15 -11.21 -7.84
C ARG A 41 -0.20 -11.41 -6.37
N ARG A 42 -0.05 -12.64 -5.89
CA ARG A 42 -0.28 -13.00 -4.48
C ARG A 42 1.05 -13.17 -3.77
N PHE A 43 1.13 -12.69 -2.54
CA PHE A 43 2.34 -12.76 -1.73
C PHE A 43 1.99 -13.17 -0.32
N LEU A 44 2.86 -13.96 0.30
CA LEU A 44 2.86 -14.16 1.74
C LEU A 44 3.80 -13.12 2.35
N VAL A 45 3.25 -12.18 3.12
CA VAL A 45 4.02 -11.11 3.74
C VAL A 45 4.15 -11.41 5.23
N ARG A 46 5.39 -11.42 5.73
CA ARG A 46 5.68 -11.44 7.16
C ARG A 46 6.14 -10.05 7.57
N ALA A 47 5.31 -9.35 8.34
CA ALA A 47 5.61 -8.04 8.87
C ALA A 47 5.89 -8.11 10.38
N LYS A 48 6.74 -7.21 10.87
CA LYS A 48 6.95 -6.93 12.28
C LYS A 48 6.97 -5.43 12.44
N THR A 49 6.13 -4.91 13.33
CA THR A 49 6.13 -3.48 13.64
C THR A 49 7.42 -3.07 14.36
N THR A 50 7.73 -1.78 14.31
CA THR A 50 8.89 -1.22 15.01
C THR A 50 8.66 -1.19 16.52
N ARG A 51 9.73 -1.14 17.29
CA ARG A 51 9.63 -1.13 18.76
C ARG A 51 9.00 0.18 19.23
N GLU A 52 9.37 1.27 18.58
CA GLU A 52 8.91 2.64 18.80
C GLU A 52 7.39 2.71 18.69
N PHE A 53 6.82 2.13 17.62
CA PHE A 53 5.37 2.10 17.42
C PHE A 53 4.68 1.16 18.43
N TRP A 54 5.25 -0.03 18.66
CA TRP A 54 4.69 -1.00 19.60
C TRP A 54 4.61 -0.46 21.04
N ASN A 55 5.64 0.23 21.51
CA ASN A 55 5.72 0.75 22.86
C ASN A 55 4.62 1.78 23.17
N VAL A 56 4.11 2.47 22.16
CA VAL A 56 3.08 3.51 22.31
C VAL A 56 1.68 2.95 22.03
N HIS A 57 1.54 2.16 20.97
CA HIS A 57 0.21 1.77 20.46
C HIS A 57 -0.19 0.34 20.79
N HIS A 58 0.76 -0.52 21.16
CA HIS A 58 0.54 -1.96 21.38
C HIS A 58 -0.20 -2.65 20.22
N ARG A 59 0.12 -2.26 18.98
CA ARG A 59 -0.49 -2.75 17.74
C ARG A 59 0.57 -3.15 16.72
N SER A 60 0.26 -4.20 15.95
CA SER A 60 1.14 -4.71 14.90
C SER A 60 1.09 -3.94 13.58
N PHE A 61 0.03 -3.15 13.35
CA PHE A 61 -0.16 -2.35 12.15
C PHE A 61 -0.37 -0.89 12.50
N GLY A 62 0.23 -0.02 11.68
CA GLY A 62 0.06 1.43 11.72
C GLY A 62 -1.15 1.93 10.94
N PRO A 63 -1.33 3.26 10.85
CA PRO A 63 -2.27 3.86 9.92
C PRO A 63 -1.90 3.52 8.47
N PHE A 64 -2.90 3.31 7.62
CA PHE A 64 -2.67 3.14 6.19
C PHE A 64 -2.16 4.43 5.55
N PHE A 65 -1.14 4.30 4.71
CA PHE A 65 -0.65 5.37 3.86
C PHE A 65 -0.71 4.98 2.39
N ALA A 66 -1.38 5.80 1.59
CA ALA A 66 -1.48 5.59 0.16
C ALA A 66 -0.14 5.89 -0.52
N PHE A 67 0.33 4.95 -1.35
CA PHE A 67 1.44 5.16 -2.26
C PHE A 67 0.97 5.36 -3.71
N ASP A 68 1.30 6.51 -4.28
CA ASP A 68 1.09 6.87 -5.69
C ASP A 68 2.43 7.18 -6.35
N GLY A 69 2.72 6.57 -7.51
CA GLY A 69 4.01 6.78 -8.18
C GLY A 69 5.23 6.40 -7.34
N GLY A 70 5.05 5.47 -6.39
CA GLY A 70 6.08 5.07 -5.41
C GLY A 70 6.38 6.10 -4.33
N ARG A 71 5.56 7.15 -4.22
CA ARG A 71 5.60 8.16 -3.16
C ARG A 71 4.39 8.02 -2.27
N CYS A 72 4.58 8.17 -0.97
CA CYS A 72 3.47 8.33 -0.04
C CYS A 72 2.75 9.66 -0.30
N SER A 73 1.47 9.58 -0.66
CA SER A 73 0.62 10.72 -1.00
C SER A 73 -0.26 11.18 0.18
N THR A 74 -0.35 10.38 1.24
CA THR A 74 -1.11 10.75 2.45
C THR A 74 -0.40 11.87 3.23
N PRO A 75 -1.10 12.96 3.61
CA PRO A 75 -0.51 14.03 4.43
C PRO A 75 0.11 13.49 5.73
N GLY A 76 1.29 14.00 6.11
CA GLY A 76 1.96 13.68 7.37
C GLY A 76 2.65 12.30 7.43
N CYS A 77 2.63 11.50 6.37
CA CYS A 77 3.27 10.18 6.42
C CYS A 77 4.80 10.24 6.56
N GLY A 78 5.44 11.29 6.04
CA GLY A 78 6.89 11.51 6.22
C GLY A 78 7.27 11.63 7.69
N ASP A 79 6.50 12.41 8.46
CA ASP A 79 6.73 12.61 9.89
C ASP A 79 6.51 11.31 10.68
N ILE A 80 5.48 10.54 10.32
CA ILE A 80 5.19 9.24 10.93
C ILE A 80 6.30 8.23 10.63
N TYR A 81 6.78 8.15 9.39
CA TYR A 81 7.88 7.27 9.03
C TYR A 81 9.21 7.72 9.67
N HIS A 82 9.43 9.02 9.82
CA HIS A 82 10.58 9.55 10.54
C HIS A 82 10.54 9.18 12.04
N HIS A 83 9.35 9.24 12.66
CA HIS A 83 9.20 8.99 14.09
C HIS A 83 9.15 7.50 14.46
N TYR A 84 8.39 6.71 13.70
CA TYR A 84 8.14 5.29 14.01
C TYR A 84 8.86 4.32 13.08
N GLY A 85 9.66 4.81 12.12
CA GLY A 85 10.27 3.97 11.09
C GLY A 85 9.24 3.43 10.10
N PHE A 86 9.66 2.47 9.26
CA PHE A 86 8.89 1.93 8.13
C PHE A 86 7.77 0.97 8.56
N ILE A 87 6.80 1.45 9.34
CA ILE A 87 5.65 0.66 9.80
C ILE A 87 4.71 0.28 8.65
N VAL A 88 4.23 -0.97 8.66
CA VAL A 88 3.18 -1.42 7.74
C VAL A 88 1.84 -0.95 8.26
N GLY A 89 1.09 -0.25 7.43
CA GLY A 89 -0.23 0.27 7.78
C GLY A 89 -1.37 -0.53 7.19
N CYS A 90 -2.56 -0.47 7.80
CA CYS A 90 -3.78 -1.06 7.24
C CYS A 90 -5.03 -0.19 7.45
N GLN A 91 -6.04 -0.35 6.59
CA GLN A 91 -7.37 0.25 6.76
C GLN A 91 -8.47 -0.61 6.13
N PRO A 92 -9.71 -0.56 6.66
CA PRO A 92 -10.85 -1.18 6.00
C PRO A 92 -11.17 -0.50 4.66
N VAL A 93 -11.58 -1.31 3.68
CA VAL A 93 -12.13 -0.85 2.40
C VAL A 93 -13.58 -0.42 2.57
N SER A 94 -14.02 0.60 1.83
CA SER A 94 -15.42 1.02 1.80
C SER A 94 -16.33 -0.12 1.36
N LEU A 95 -17.44 -0.29 2.07
CA LEU A 95 -18.46 -1.30 1.76
C LEU A 95 -19.56 -0.80 0.81
N LYS A 96 -19.50 0.47 0.39
CA LYS A 96 -20.57 1.09 -0.42
C LYS A 96 -20.66 0.51 -1.83
N GLU A 97 -19.55 0.04 -2.36
CA GLU A 97 -19.41 -0.37 -3.76
C GLU A 97 -19.53 -1.90 -3.95
N GLY A 98 -19.50 -2.68 -2.87
CA GLY A 98 -19.64 -4.13 -2.97
C GLY A 98 -19.51 -4.88 -1.64
N ALA A 99 -20.30 -5.93 -1.50
CA ALA A 99 -20.40 -6.79 -0.33
C ALA A 99 -19.27 -7.85 -0.25
N TYR A 100 -18.00 -7.42 -0.33
CA TYR A 100 -16.84 -8.33 -0.29
C TYR A 100 -16.45 -8.74 1.16
N PHE A 101 -17.41 -9.18 1.97
CA PHE A 101 -17.24 -9.34 3.42
C PHE A 101 -16.47 -10.59 3.83
N ALA A 102 -15.39 -10.42 4.59
CA ALA A 102 -14.88 -11.28 5.68
C ALA A 102 -15.77 -12.47 6.11
N ASP A 103 -15.26 -13.70 6.13
CA ASP A 103 -15.93 -14.77 6.90
C ASP A 103 -15.75 -14.57 8.41
N ARG A 104 -14.76 -13.76 8.78
CA ARG A 104 -14.40 -13.38 10.14
C ARG A 104 -14.11 -11.89 10.21
N ASP A 105 -14.10 -11.37 11.42
CA ASP A 105 -13.73 -9.98 11.66
C ASP A 105 -12.27 -9.75 11.25
N THR A 106 -12.07 -8.70 10.46
CA THR A 106 -10.78 -8.25 9.92
C THR A 106 -10.30 -6.98 10.63
N THR A 107 -11.22 -6.22 11.23
CA THR A 107 -10.95 -4.96 11.92
C THR A 107 -11.72 -4.87 13.22
N ALA A 108 -11.13 -4.24 14.23
CA ALA A 108 -11.79 -3.89 15.49
C ALA A 108 -12.34 -2.45 15.48
N SER A 109 -12.08 -1.68 14.41
CA SER A 109 -12.55 -0.29 14.25
C SER A 109 -13.94 -0.26 13.59
N CYS A 110 -14.91 -0.93 14.22
CA CYS A 110 -16.26 -1.12 13.71
C CYS A 110 -17.27 -1.24 14.87
N VAL A 111 -18.56 -1.17 14.57
CA VAL A 111 -19.61 -1.55 15.54
C VAL A 111 -19.64 -3.08 15.65
N PRO A 112 -19.47 -3.69 16.84
CA PRO A 112 -19.43 -5.14 16.97
C PRO A 112 -20.64 -5.84 16.33
N GLY A 113 -20.38 -6.90 15.55
CA GLY A 113 -21.41 -7.66 14.83
C GLY A 113 -21.90 -7.05 13.52
N SER A 114 -21.44 -5.85 13.19
CA SER A 114 -21.75 -5.19 11.91
C SER A 114 -20.93 -5.75 10.74
N ASN A 115 -21.35 -5.47 9.50
CA ASN A 115 -20.62 -5.92 8.31
C ASN A 115 -19.26 -5.21 8.16
N GLU A 116 -19.13 -4.02 8.75
CA GLU A 116 -17.93 -3.20 8.81
C GLU A 116 -16.78 -3.93 9.49
N CYS A 117 -17.06 -4.78 10.49
CA CYS A 117 -16.03 -5.60 11.14
C CYS A 117 -15.41 -6.62 10.21
N ARG A 118 -16.12 -6.97 9.13
CA ARG A 118 -15.76 -7.96 8.12
C ARG A 118 -15.33 -7.29 6.82
N ALA A 119 -15.04 -5.99 6.84
CA ALA A 119 -14.62 -5.27 5.66
C ALA A 119 -13.30 -5.82 5.09
N PRO A 120 -13.12 -5.80 3.76
CA PRO A 120 -11.80 -6.09 3.20
C PRO A 120 -10.74 -5.11 3.73
N LEU A 121 -9.46 -5.48 3.65
CA LEU A 121 -8.36 -4.63 4.12
C LEU A 121 -7.43 -4.17 2.99
N TRP A 122 -7.13 -2.88 3.02
CA TRP A 122 -5.95 -2.28 2.39
C TRP A 122 -4.75 -2.35 3.32
N TYR A 123 -3.57 -2.54 2.75
CA TYR A 123 -2.28 -2.51 3.43
C TYR A 123 -1.30 -1.61 2.68
N SER A 124 -0.44 -0.93 3.42
CA SER A 124 0.60 -0.06 2.89
C SER A 124 1.97 -0.67 3.21
N LEU A 125 2.76 -0.97 2.17
CA LEU A 125 4.09 -1.55 2.30
C LEU A 125 5.15 -0.47 2.02
N PRO A 126 5.71 0.17 3.06
CA PRO A 126 6.77 1.15 2.86
C PRO A 126 8.06 0.48 2.38
N GLY A 127 8.76 1.19 1.53
CA GLY A 127 10.10 0.88 1.04
C GLY A 127 11.06 2.04 1.32
N PRO A 128 12.20 2.08 0.60
CA PRO A 128 13.17 3.15 0.73
C PRO A 128 12.56 4.51 0.36
N CYS A 129 12.90 5.57 1.09
CA CYS A 129 12.44 6.94 0.84
C CYS A 129 10.93 7.04 0.57
N PRO A 130 10.06 6.68 1.53
CA PRO A 130 8.62 6.61 1.31
C PRO A 130 8.00 7.96 0.99
N ASP A 131 8.60 9.09 1.37
CA ASP A 131 8.14 10.45 1.03
C ASP A 131 8.54 10.91 -0.38
N ARG A 132 9.37 10.14 -1.10
CA ARG A 132 9.86 10.43 -2.45
C ARG A 132 9.36 9.43 -3.48
N GLY A 133 9.19 9.91 -4.71
CA GLY A 133 8.76 9.14 -5.87
C GLY A 133 8.38 10.09 -6.99
N LEU A 134 7.56 9.64 -7.93
CA LEU A 134 7.14 10.46 -9.06
C LEU A 134 6.20 11.60 -8.61
N THR A 135 6.37 12.76 -9.23
CA THR A 135 5.41 13.88 -9.12
C THR A 135 4.14 13.58 -9.91
N PRO A 136 3.02 14.27 -9.63
CA PRO A 136 1.79 14.15 -10.43
C PRO A 136 2.03 14.36 -11.94
N LYS A 137 2.88 15.34 -12.28
CA LYS A 137 3.26 15.60 -13.67
C LYS A 137 4.03 14.42 -14.28
N GLU A 138 5.03 13.88 -13.59
CA GLU A 138 5.79 12.74 -14.10
C GLU A 138 4.96 11.46 -14.24
N MET A 139 3.98 11.24 -13.34
CA MET A 139 3.03 10.14 -13.48
C MET A 139 2.14 10.32 -14.71
N GLN A 140 1.72 11.56 -14.99
CA GLN A 140 0.92 11.89 -16.16
C GLN A 140 1.72 11.79 -17.46
N ASP A 141 2.96 12.26 -17.48
CA ASP A 141 3.87 12.19 -18.64
C ASP A 141 4.21 10.73 -19.00
N GLN A 142 4.16 9.82 -18.02
CA GLN A 142 4.37 8.39 -18.21
C GLN A 142 3.04 7.61 -18.38
N ALA A 143 1.89 8.29 -18.40
CA ALA A 143 0.59 7.64 -18.52
C ALA A 143 0.49 6.90 -19.86
N GLY A 144 0.41 5.58 -19.81
CA GLY A 144 0.37 4.71 -21.01
C GLY A 144 1.69 4.02 -21.35
N GLN A 145 2.76 4.24 -20.58
CA GLN A 145 3.95 3.39 -20.61
C GLN A 145 3.70 2.07 -19.88
N ASP A 146 4.37 1.00 -20.32
CA ASP A 146 4.20 -0.35 -19.75
C ASP A 146 4.91 -0.55 -18.40
N SER A 147 5.77 0.40 -18.02
CA SER A 147 6.45 0.42 -16.72
C SER A 147 6.81 1.85 -16.30
N PHE A 148 6.62 2.16 -15.02
CA PHE A 148 7.05 3.43 -14.42
C PHE A 148 8.35 3.21 -13.63
N ASP A 149 9.37 4.04 -13.84
CA ASP A 149 10.53 4.09 -12.95
C ASP A 149 10.20 4.94 -11.71
N VAL A 150 9.50 4.31 -10.77
CA VAL A 150 9.13 4.94 -9.49
C VAL A 150 10.33 5.20 -8.57
N GLY A 151 11.51 4.68 -8.91
CA GLY A 151 12.76 4.93 -8.20
C GLY A 151 13.42 6.26 -8.61
N ARG A 152 13.09 6.81 -9.79
CA ARG A 152 13.69 8.03 -10.34
C ARG A 152 13.62 9.23 -9.40
N GLY A 153 12.54 9.36 -8.63
CA GLY A 153 12.35 10.45 -7.67
C GLY A 153 13.19 10.33 -6.39
N LYS A 154 13.95 9.23 -6.21
CA LYS A 154 14.69 8.93 -4.98
C LYS A 154 16.18 9.19 -5.17
N SER A 155 16.69 10.21 -4.49
CA SER A 155 18.13 10.53 -4.56
C SER A 155 18.98 9.45 -3.90
N ALA A 156 20.21 9.25 -4.38
CA ALA A 156 21.18 8.34 -3.75
C ALA A 156 21.44 8.70 -2.28
N ALA A 157 21.42 10.00 -1.95
CA ALA A 157 21.58 10.46 -0.58
C ALA A 157 20.39 10.10 0.32
N CYS A 158 19.17 10.04 -0.24
CA CYS A 158 18.01 9.54 0.48
C CYS A 158 18.09 8.03 0.66
N LEU A 159 18.37 7.27 -0.41
CA LEU A 159 18.45 5.80 -0.36
C LEU A 159 19.48 5.29 0.66
N ARG A 160 20.57 6.05 0.88
CA ARG A 160 21.55 5.74 1.94
C ARG A 160 21.03 5.99 3.35
N ARG A 161 20.19 7.01 3.53
CA ARG A 161 19.64 7.40 4.84
C ARG A 161 18.40 6.59 5.22
N GLU A 162 17.58 6.27 4.23
CA GLU A 162 16.29 5.61 4.39
C GLU A 162 16.23 4.37 3.48
N PRO A 163 16.93 3.28 3.84
CA PRO A 163 16.99 2.06 3.02
C PRO A 163 15.69 1.24 3.04
N GLY A 164 14.65 1.68 3.76
CA GLY A 164 13.37 0.98 3.90
C GLY A 164 13.35 -0.07 5.02
N GLY A 165 12.17 -0.67 5.22
CA GLY A 165 11.87 -1.56 6.35
C GLY A 165 12.10 -3.06 6.10
N ARG A 166 12.94 -3.44 5.13
CA ARG A 166 13.11 -4.85 4.80
C ARG A 166 13.76 -5.62 5.97
N CYS A 167 13.04 -6.62 6.47
CA CYS A 167 13.63 -7.62 7.35
C CYS A 167 14.74 -8.36 6.59
N ARG A 168 15.90 -8.56 7.23
CA ARG A 168 16.89 -9.52 6.73
C ARG A 168 16.21 -10.89 6.65
N ARG A 169 16.44 -11.64 5.57
CA ARG A 169 15.99 -13.02 5.50
C ARG A 169 16.62 -13.76 6.69
N PRO A 170 15.82 -14.46 7.52
CA PRO A 170 16.37 -15.32 8.56
C PRO A 170 17.23 -16.42 7.95
#